data_AF-A0A2P4Q4W0-F1
#
_entry.id   AF-A0A2P4Q4W0-F1
#
_cell.length_a   1.000
_cell.length_b   1.000
_cell.length_c   1.000
_cell.angle_alpha   90.00
_cell.angle_beta   90.00
_cell.angle_gamma   90.00
#
_symmetry.space_group_name_H-M   'P 1'
#
loop_
_entity.id
_entity.type
_entity.pdbx_description
1 polymer ?
#
loop_
_entity_poly.entity_id
_entity_poly.type
_entity_poly.pdbx_seq_one_letter_code
_entity_poly.pdbx_strand_id
1 'polypeptide(L)'
;MEIGDLINRRKVKNEEAERLYKLVGGCFVDLKFVADESLARQSFEVIEKSILDETEKKFRNAQINPKQKYHKVVRKIINSLLEAKELDFMTYTDFFDNDKEADEILEKNVFMYHSETNTVTFQSQLIPDDPLILPTDEDNINSNQVTTSNQADKILEFTIAENGESEIK
;
A
#
# COMPACT_ATOMS: atom_id res chain seq x y z
N MET A 1 4.38 17.21 -5.93
CA MET A 1 3.86 17.64 -4.63
C MET A 1 4.25 16.53 -3.68
N GLU A 2 5.28 16.81 -2.91
CA GLU A 2 5.76 15.89 -1.88
C GLU A 2 5.09 16.24 -0.55
N ILE A 3 5.25 15.40 0.47
CA ILE A 3 4.74 15.71 1.81
C ILE A 3 5.26 17.06 2.33
N GLY A 4 6.50 17.43 2.00
CA GLY A 4 7.09 18.72 2.34
C GLY A 4 6.33 19.91 1.74
N ASP A 5 5.70 19.76 0.57
CA ASP A 5 4.88 20.82 -0.03
C ASP A 5 3.56 21.02 0.74
N LEU A 6 2.97 19.96 1.29
CA LEU A 6 1.76 20.07 2.13
C LEU A 6 2.03 20.86 3.40
N ILE A 7 3.15 20.55 4.05
CA ILE A 7 3.53 21.18 5.31
C ILE A 7 3.94 22.64 5.06
N ASN A 8 4.86 22.87 4.12
CA ASN A 8 5.50 24.17 3.95
C ASN A 8 4.66 25.16 3.13
N ARG A 9 3.95 24.71 2.08
CA ARG A 9 3.17 25.59 1.19
C ARG A 9 1.71 25.66 1.59
N ARG A 10 1.10 24.50 1.84
CA ARG A 10 -0.34 24.41 2.17
C ARG A 10 -0.63 24.64 3.65
N LYS A 11 0.40 24.64 4.51
CA LYS A 11 0.28 24.83 5.97
C LYS A 11 -0.62 23.78 6.64
N VAL A 12 -0.66 22.57 6.07
CA VAL A 12 -1.29 21.42 6.70
C VAL A 12 -0.41 20.97 7.87
N LYS A 13 -1.02 20.56 8.99
CA LYS A 13 -0.27 20.03 10.15
C LYS A 13 0.49 18.77 9.75
N ASN A 14 1.66 18.54 10.32
CA ASN A 14 2.53 17.42 9.94
C ASN A 14 1.80 16.06 10.01
N GLU A 15 1.17 15.75 11.14
CA GLU A 15 0.41 14.50 11.34
C GLU A 15 -0.71 14.31 10.31
N GLU A 16 -1.40 15.39 9.95
CA GLU A 16 -2.47 15.36 8.95
C GLU A 16 -1.88 15.17 7.54
N ALA A 17 -0.78 15.86 7.22
CA ALA A 17 -0.10 15.71 5.95
C ALA A 17 0.40 14.28 5.72
N GLU A 18 0.93 13.62 6.75
CA GLU A 18 1.33 12.20 6.69
C GLU A 18 0.14 11.28 6.41
N ARG A 19 -1.00 11.50 7.09
CA ARG A 19 -2.22 10.71 6.87
C ARG A 19 -2.74 10.87 5.45
N LEU A 20 -2.82 12.10 4.95
CA LEU A 20 -3.25 12.40 3.59
C LEU A 20 -2.29 11.82 2.55
N TYR A 21 -0.97 11.89 2.79
CA TYR A 21 0.04 11.34 1.90
C TYR A 21 -0.05 9.81 1.80
N LYS A 22 -0.24 9.13 2.94
CA LYS A 22 -0.47 7.68 3.00
C LYS A 22 -1.77 7.28 2.31
N LEU A 23 -2.86 8.03 2.53
CA LEU A 23 -4.18 7.75 1.94
C LEU A 23 -4.13 7.68 0.40
N VAL A 24 -3.38 8.58 -0.24
CA VAL A 24 -3.33 8.67 -1.72
C VAL A 24 -2.08 8.03 -2.33
N GLY A 25 -1.21 7.42 -1.51
CA GLY A 25 0.03 6.78 -1.96
C GLY A 25 0.93 7.69 -2.79
N GLY A 26 1.00 8.99 -2.44
CA GLY A 26 1.79 9.97 -3.19
C GLY A 26 1.27 10.37 -4.58
N CYS A 27 0.06 9.95 -4.98
CA CYS A 27 -0.56 10.41 -6.23
C CYS A 27 -0.75 11.93 -6.21
N PHE A 28 0.00 12.67 -7.05
CA PHE A 28 0.01 14.14 -7.04
C PHE A 28 -1.37 14.78 -7.16
N VAL A 29 -2.19 14.29 -8.09
CA VAL A 29 -3.52 14.86 -8.39
C VAL A 29 -4.44 14.66 -7.19
N ASP A 30 -4.46 13.45 -6.65
CA ASP A 30 -5.30 13.11 -5.50
C ASP A 30 -4.76 13.79 -4.22
N LEU A 31 -3.44 13.94 -4.06
CA LEU A 31 -2.80 14.65 -2.93
C LEU A 31 -3.19 16.13 -2.88
N LYS A 32 -3.25 16.78 -4.06
CA LYS A 32 -3.73 18.16 -4.15
C LYS A 32 -5.20 18.27 -3.71
N PHE A 33 -6.03 17.35 -4.18
CA PHE A 33 -7.46 17.31 -3.86
C PHE A 33 -7.69 17.12 -2.35
N VAL A 34 -7.08 16.10 -1.73
CA VAL A 34 -7.27 15.84 -0.29
C VAL A 34 -6.74 16.97 0.59
N ALA A 35 -5.69 17.67 0.15
CA ALA A 35 -5.19 18.85 0.85
C ALA A 35 -6.19 20.02 0.81
N ASP A 36 -6.84 20.24 -0.33
CA ASP A 36 -7.85 21.28 -0.49
C ASP A 36 -9.09 20.98 0.39
N GLU A 37 -9.54 19.73 0.44
CA GLU A 37 -10.65 19.29 1.32
C GLU A 37 -10.30 19.39 2.82
N SER A 38 -9.08 19.00 3.21
CA SER A 38 -8.60 19.14 4.59
C SER A 38 -8.53 20.62 5.01
N LEU A 39 -8.07 21.51 4.13
CA LEU A 39 -8.08 22.96 4.37
C LEU A 39 -9.49 23.55 4.45
N ALA A 40 -10.46 22.95 3.76
CA ALA A 40 -11.89 23.26 3.90
C ALA A 40 -12.49 22.75 5.22
N ARG A 41 -11.67 22.17 6.12
CA ARG A 41 -12.05 21.60 7.43
C ARG A 41 -13.00 20.42 7.33
N GLN A 42 -12.95 19.67 6.23
CA GLN A 42 -13.60 18.36 6.19
C GLN A 42 -12.91 17.41 7.17
N SER A 43 -13.69 16.48 7.74
CA SER A 43 -13.09 15.43 8.56
C SER A 43 -12.32 14.46 7.67
N PHE A 44 -11.30 13.82 8.25
CA PHE A 44 -10.48 12.84 7.52
C PHE A 44 -11.34 11.70 6.95
N GLU A 45 -12.37 11.26 7.69
CA GLU A 45 -13.27 10.19 7.25
C GLU A 45 -14.11 10.58 6.01
N VAL A 46 -14.50 11.86 5.90
CA VAL A 46 -15.21 12.37 4.72
C VAL A 46 -14.28 12.42 3.50
N ILE A 47 -13.03 12.82 3.71
CA ILE A 47 -12.00 12.88 2.67
C ILE A 47 -11.66 11.47 2.18
N GLU A 48 -11.42 10.54 3.10
CA GLU A 48 -11.15 9.13 2.82
C GLU A 48 -12.28 8.52 1.98
N LYS A 49 -13.53 8.71 2.41
CA LYS A 49 -14.69 8.22 1.66
C LYS A 49 -14.75 8.80 0.24
N SER A 50 -14.47 10.10 0.10
CA SER A 50 -14.51 10.77 -1.21
C SER A 50 -13.44 10.23 -2.17
N ILE A 51 -12.24 9.91 -1.66
CA ILE A 51 -11.18 9.25 -2.44
C ILE A 51 -11.57 7.83 -2.84
N LEU A 52 -12.18 7.06 -1.94
CA LEU A 52 -12.66 5.71 -2.24
C LEU A 52 -13.73 5.74 -3.33
N ASP A 53 -14.71 6.64 -3.23
CA ASP A 53 -15.79 6.79 -4.21
C ASP A 53 -15.26 7.18 -5.61
N GLU A 54 -14.32 8.11 -5.69
CA GLU A 54 -13.68 8.50 -6.95
C GLU A 54 -12.78 7.38 -7.52
N THR A 55 -12.06 6.65 -6.67
CA THR A 55 -11.25 5.49 -7.09
C THR A 55 -12.13 4.39 -7.66
N GLU A 56 -13.24 4.06 -6.98
CA GLU A 56 -14.19 3.05 -7.44
C GLU A 56 -14.84 3.47 -8.77
N LYS A 57 -15.13 4.75 -8.96
CA LYS A 57 -15.64 5.32 -10.22
C LYS A 57 -14.60 5.21 -11.34
N LYS A 58 -13.33 5.53 -11.09
CA LYS A 58 -12.23 5.32 -12.05
C LYS A 58 -12.14 3.84 -12.44
N PHE A 59 -12.22 2.92 -11.48
CA PHE A 59 -12.17 1.47 -11.74
C PHE A 59 -13.36 0.96 -12.55
N ARG A 60 -14.58 1.43 -12.24
CA ARG A 60 -15.77 1.13 -13.05
C ARG A 60 -15.63 1.60 -14.49
N ASN A 61 -15.14 2.83 -14.70
CA ASN A 61 -14.92 3.42 -16.02
C ASN A 61 -13.80 2.72 -16.81
N ALA A 62 -12.82 2.18 -16.09
CA ALA A 62 -11.77 1.33 -16.65
C ALA A 62 -12.23 -0.11 -16.92
N GLN A 63 -13.44 -0.49 -16.48
CA GLN A 63 -13.99 -1.84 -16.63
C GLN A 63 -13.11 -2.94 -15.98
N ILE A 64 -12.53 -2.65 -14.82
CA ILE A 64 -11.61 -3.57 -14.11
C ILE A 64 -12.22 -4.22 -12.85
N ASN A 65 -13.44 -3.85 -12.46
CA ASN A 65 -14.13 -4.48 -11.32
C ASN A 65 -14.55 -5.92 -11.65
N PRO A 66 -14.82 -6.76 -10.63
CA PRO A 66 -15.28 -8.12 -10.84
C PRO A 66 -16.43 -8.21 -11.86
N LYS A 67 -16.32 -9.17 -12.79
CA LYS A 67 -17.27 -9.40 -13.90
C LYS A 67 -17.23 -8.37 -15.04
N GLN A 68 -16.33 -7.38 -15.01
CA GLN A 68 -16.11 -6.47 -16.13
C GLN A 68 -15.00 -6.95 -17.09
N LYS A 69 -14.92 -6.33 -18.28
CA LYS A 69 -14.11 -6.76 -19.43
C LYS A 69 -12.66 -7.10 -19.05
N TYR A 70 -11.95 -6.19 -18.40
CA TYR A 70 -10.51 -6.34 -18.19
C TYR A 70 -10.14 -6.87 -16.81
N HIS A 71 -11.11 -7.20 -15.96
CA HIS A 71 -10.87 -7.60 -14.57
C HIS A 71 -9.83 -8.72 -14.42
N LYS A 72 -9.96 -9.79 -15.22
CA LYS A 72 -9.06 -10.94 -15.14
C LYS A 72 -7.64 -10.60 -15.60
N VAL A 73 -7.52 -9.80 -16.67
CA VAL A 73 -6.25 -9.40 -17.27
C VAL A 73 -5.52 -8.45 -16.34
N VAL A 74 -6.18 -7.38 -15.90
CA VAL A 74 -5.62 -6.40 -14.97
C VAL A 74 -5.20 -7.02 -13.65
N ARG A 75 -5.96 -8.00 -13.13
CA ARG A 75 -5.55 -8.76 -11.93
C ARG A 75 -4.20 -9.47 -12.12
N LYS A 76 -3.96 -10.07 -13.29
CA LYS A 76 -2.67 -10.73 -13.58
C LYS A 76 -1.54 -9.69 -13.62
N ILE A 77 -1.75 -8.58 -14.33
CA ILE A 77 -0.79 -7.49 -14.44
C ILE A 77 -0.43 -6.93 -13.05
N ILE A 78 -1.43 -6.68 -12.19
CA ILE A 78 -1.20 -6.22 -10.81
C ILE A 78 -0.31 -7.21 -10.04
N ASN A 79 -0.62 -8.50 -10.10
CA ASN A 79 0.19 -9.51 -9.41
C ASN A 79 1.63 -9.52 -9.92
N SER A 80 1.84 -9.47 -11.23
CA SER A 80 3.18 -9.44 -11.82
C SER A 80 3.94 -8.16 -11.45
N LEU A 81 3.27 -7.00 -11.40
CA LEU A 81 3.88 -5.75 -10.94
C LEU A 81 4.21 -5.75 -9.44
N LEU A 82 3.42 -6.42 -8.60
CA LEU A 82 3.73 -6.56 -7.17
C LEU A 82 4.98 -7.42 -6.95
N GLU A 83 5.23 -8.41 -7.82
CA GLU A 83 6.42 -9.27 -7.75
C GLU A 83 7.66 -8.61 -8.37
N ALA A 84 7.53 -8.03 -9.57
CA ALA A 84 8.65 -7.54 -10.36
C ALA A 84 8.91 -6.03 -10.25
N LYS A 85 7.99 -5.26 -9.64
CA LYS A 85 7.93 -3.78 -9.57
C LYS A 85 7.69 -3.07 -10.92
N GLU A 86 8.16 -3.64 -12.01
CA GLU A 86 7.96 -3.17 -13.38
C GLU A 86 7.78 -4.34 -14.34
N LEU A 87 7.19 -4.08 -15.50
CA LEU A 87 7.05 -5.05 -16.59
C LEU A 87 7.66 -4.49 -17.86
N ASP A 88 8.39 -5.31 -18.61
CA ASP A 88 8.70 -4.99 -20.01
C ASP A 88 7.40 -4.84 -20.82
N PHE A 89 7.37 -3.90 -21.75
CA PHE A 89 6.17 -3.60 -22.52
C PHE A 89 5.66 -4.80 -23.32
N MET A 90 6.54 -5.67 -23.84
CA MET A 90 6.09 -6.89 -24.53
C MET A 90 5.46 -7.87 -23.57
N THR A 91 6.02 -8.01 -22.36
CA THR A 91 5.41 -8.83 -21.30
C THR A 91 4.04 -8.27 -20.90
N TYR A 92 3.88 -6.94 -20.90
CA TYR A 92 2.60 -6.29 -20.67
C TYR A 92 1.59 -6.60 -21.78
N THR A 93 1.97 -6.49 -23.06
CA THR A 93 1.08 -6.77 -24.19
C THR A 93 0.67 -8.23 -24.26
N ASP A 94 1.52 -9.16 -23.82
CA ASP A 94 1.24 -10.60 -23.78
C ASP A 94 0.07 -10.98 -22.84
N PHE A 95 -0.38 -10.07 -21.97
CA PHE A 95 -1.58 -10.29 -21.15
C PHE A 95 -2.89 -10.11 -21.93
N PHE A 96 -2.83 -9.57 -23.15
CA PHE A 96 -3.99 -9.19 -23.96
C PHE A 96 -4.07 -10.05 -25.23
N ASP A 97 -5.29 -10.19 -25.77
CA ASP A 97 -5.52 -10.90 -27.02
C ASP A 97 -5.06 -10.08 -28.25
N ASN A 98 -4.92 -8.76 -28.10
CA ASN A 98 -4.46 -7.84 -29.14
C ASN A 98 -3.98 -6.50 -28.55
N ASP A 99 -3.12 -5.82 -29.30
CA ASP A 99 -2.48 -4.56 -28.90
C ASP A 99 -3.50 -3.45 -28.58
N LYS A 100 -4.65 -3.44 -29.25
CA LYS A 100 -5.68 -2.41 -29.00
C LYS A 100 -6.24 -2.49 -27.58
N GLU A 101 -6.38 -3.68 -27.01
CA GLU A 101 -6.83 -3.80 -25.61
C GLU A 101 -5.76 -3.37 -24.61
N ALA A 102 -4.49 -3.57 -24.94
CA ALA A 102 -3.37 -3.08 -24.15
C ALA A 102 -3.37 -1.55 -24.14
N ASP A 103 -3.48 -0.92 -25.31
CA ASP A 103 -3.60 0.54 -25.45
C ASP A 103 -4.82 1.09 -24.71
N GLU A 104 -5.99 0.44 -24.85
CA GLU A 104 -7.21 0.83 -24.15
C GLU A 104 -7.03 0.87 -22.62
N ILE A 105 -6.24 -0.04 -22.03
CA ILE A 105 -5.96 -0.05 -20.58
C ILE A 105 -4.99 1.06 -20.19
N LEU A 106 -3.95 1.32 -20.99
CA LEU A 106 -3.03 2.44 -20.73
C LEU A 106 -3.77 3.79 -20.77
N GLU A 107 -4.70 3.96 -21.71
CA GLU A 107 -5.56 5.15 -21.79
C GLU A 107 -6.45 5.36 -20.55
N LYS A 108 -6.75 4.29 -19.79
CA LYS A 108 -7.50 4.41 -18.53
C LYS A 108 -6.69 4.99 -17.38
N ASN A 109 -5.38 5.22 -17.55
CA ASN A 109 -4.49 5.71 -16.50
C ASN A 109 -4.56 4.84 -15.22
N VAL A 110 -4.57 3.52 -15.40
CA VAL A 110 -4.40 2.57 -14.28
C VAL A 110 -2.92 2.24 -14.10
N PHE A 111 -2.19 2.20 -15.22
CA PHE A 111 -0.76 1.95 -15.30
C PHE A 111 -0.08 3.10 -16.04
N MET A 112 1.23 3.22 -15.85
CA MET A 112 2.09 4.18 -16.52
C MET A 112 3.01 3.44 -17.49
N TYR A 113 3.06 3.87 -18.75
CA TYR A 113 4.06 3.42 -19.71
C TYR A 113 5.23 4.40 -19.77
N HIS A 114 6.45 3.88 -19.64
CA HIS A 114 7.71 4.62 -19.70
C HIS A 114 8.42 4.31 -21.01
N SER A 115 8.34 5.21 -21.99
CA SER A 115 8.94 5.00 -23.32
C SER A 115 10.47 4.95 -23.30
N GLU A 116 11.10 5.56 -22.28
CA GLU A 116 12.56 5.58 -22.13
C GLU A 116 13.13 4.19 -21.82
N THR A 117 12.43 3.44 -20.98
CA THR A 117 12.82 2.09 -20.54
C THR A 117 12.01 0.99 -21.24
N ASN A 118 10.97 1.39 -21.99
CA ASN A 118 9.97 0.49 -22.56
C ASN A 118 9.32 -0.41 -21.50
N THR A 119 9.00 0.16 -20.34
CA THR A 119 8.40 -0.58 -19.22
C THR A 119 7.06 -0.01 -18.79
N VAL A 120 6.25 -0.84 -18.13
CA VAL A 120 4.97 -0.48 -17.52
C VAL A 120 5.08 -0.60 -16.00
N THR A 121 4.60 0.40 -15.27
CA THR A 121 4.54 0.41 -13.80
C THR A 121 3.17 0.84 -13.29
N PHE A 122 2.96 0.79 -11.97
CA PHE A 122 1.85 1.54 -11.37
C PHE A 122 2.01 3.04 -11.60
N GLN A 123 0.88 3.74 -11.78
CA GLN A 123 0.88 5.21 -11.83
C GLN A 123 1.22 5.84 -10.48
N SER A 124 0.71 5.25 -9.39
CA SER A 124 1.08 5.65 -8.03
C SER A 124 2.19 4.74 -7.55
N GLN A 125 3.30 5.33 -7.11
CA GLN A 125 4.37 4.56 -6.51
C GLN A 125 3.89 4.03 -5.16
N LEU A 126 3.96 2.72 -4.96
CA LEU A 126 3.93 2.15 -3.61
C LEU A 126 5.12 2.75 -2.88
N ILE A 127 4.86 3.60 -1.89
CA ILE A 127 5.88 3.92 -0.90
C ILE A 127 6.16 2.59 -0.23
N PRO A 128 7.38 2.03 -0.35
CA PRO A 128 7.73 0.88 0.45
C PRO A 128 7.53 1.33 1.89
N ASP A 129 6.66 0.66 2.64
CA ASP A 129 6.85 0.64 4.08
C ASP A 129 8.31 0.24 4.28
N ASP A 130 9.06 1.05 5.04
CA ASP A 130 10.48 0.85 5.32
C ASP A 130 10.79 -0.65 5.36
N PRO A 131 11.82 -1.14 4.64
CA PRO A 131 12.11 -2.57 4.61
C PRO A 131 12.22 -3.04 6.06
N LEU A 132 11.26 -3.89 6.46
CA LEU A 132 11.30 -4.59 7.72
C LEU A 132 12.68 -5.26 7.77
N ILE A 133 13.58 -4.68 8.55
CA ILE A 133 14.81 -5.33 8.96
C ILE A 133 14.30 -6.49 9.81
N LEU A 134 14.10 -7.64 9.18
CA LEU A 134 14.01 -8.90 9.88
C LEU A 134 15.31 -8.99 10.69
N PRO A 135 15.27 -9.14 12.02
CA PRO A 135 16.47 -9.44 12.77
C PRO A 135 17.01 -10.76 12.20
N THR A 136 18.12 -10.67 11.47
CA THR A 136 18.92 -11.84 11.14
C THR A 136 19.51 -12.33 12.44
N ASP A 137 18.96 -13.42 12.95
CA ASP A 137 19.59 -14.26 13.96
C ASP A 137 20.89 -14.83 13.36
N GLU A 138 22.01 -14.19 13.68
CA GLU A 138 23.32 -14.87 13.72
C GLU A 138 24.06 -14.49 15.01
N ASP A 139 24.06 -15.45 15.93
CA ASP A 139 24.90 -15.55 17.11
C ASP A 139 26.40 -15.37 16.78
N ASN A 140 27.16 -14.63 17.62
CA ASN A 140 28.28 -15.22 18.41
C ASN A 140 28.98 -14.23 19.39
N ILE A 141 28.64 -14.36 20.67
CA ILE A 141 29.46 -14.56 21.90
C ILE A 141 30.79 -13.78 22.16
N ASN A 142 30.84 -13.28 23.41
CA ASN A 142 31.95 -13.06 24.39
C ASN A 142 32.50 -11.62 24.56
N SER A 143 32.76 -11.05 25.74
CA SER A 143 32.84 -11.57 27.12
C SER A 143 32.77 -10.42 28.15
N ASN A 144 32.00 -10.64 29.23
CA ASN A 144 32.21 -10.26 30.64
C ASN A 144 32.80 -8.88 31.02
N GLN A 145 32.00 -8.06 31.74
CA GLN A 145 32.29 -7.67 33.14
C GLN A 145 31.00 -7.24 33.88
N VAL A 146 30.94 -7.64 35.14
CA VAL A 146 29.87 -7.58 36.15
C VAL A 146 29.68 -6.16 36.72
N THR A 147 28.45 -5.77 37.12
CA THR A 147 28.08 -5.30 38.49
C THR A 147 26.57 -4.94 38.61
N THR A 148 25.86 -5.77 39.37
CA THR A 148 24.64 -5.60 40.21
C THR A 148 23.86 -4.27 40.24
N SER A 149 22.52 -4.36 40.14
CA SER A 149 21.59 -4.12 41.26
C SER A 149 20.12 -4.43 40.87
N ASN A 150 19.39 -5.02 41.81
CA ASN A 150 18.06 -5.65 41.71
C ASN A 150 16.89 -4.64 41.71
N GLN A 151 15.74 -5.00 41.11
CA GLN A 151 14.44 -5.13 41.82
C GLN A 151 13.27 -5.65 40.94
N ALA A 152 12.82 -6.87 41.29
CA ALA A 152 11.44 -7.34 41.48
C ALA A 152 10.43 -7.43 40.30
N ASP A 153 10.37 -8.62 39.71
CA ASP A 153 9.24 -9.56 39.57
C ASP A 153 7.78 -9.05 39.41
N LYS A 154 7.19 -9.41 38.27
CA LYS A 154 5.83 -9.99 38.18
C LYS A 154 5.71 -10.84 36.91
N ILE A 155 5.94 -12.15 37.05
CA ILE A 155 5.66 -13.15 36.02
C ILE A 155 4.17 -13.50 36.12
N LEU A 156 3.45 -13.34 35.02
CA LEU A 156 2.07 -13.82 34.87
C LEU A 156 2.13 -15.24 34.28
N GLU A 157 1.97 -16.26 35.13
CA GLU A 157 1.75 -17.64 34.70
C GLU A 157 0.36 -17.77 34.05
N PHE A 158 0.31 -18.30 32.83
CA PHE A 158 -0.91 -18.75 32.19
C PHE A 158 -0.94 -20.28 32.24
N THR A 159 -1.76 -20.83 33.13
CA THR A 159 -2.00 -22.28 33.26
C THR A 159 -2.91 -22.75 32.13
N ILE A 160 -2.41 -23.67 31.30
CA ILE A 160 -3.22 -24.46 30.36
C ILE A 160 -3.90 -25.58 31.16
N ALA A 161 -5.22 -25.62 31.14
CA ALA A 161 -6.00 -26.75 31.63
C ALA A 161 -6.57 -27.54 30.43
N GLU A 162 -5.87 -28.59 30.02
CA GLU A 162 -6.52 -29.77 29.45
C GLU A 162 -6.83 -30.72 30.60
N ASN A 163 -8.06 -31.22 30.65
CA ASN A 163 -8.36 -32.63 30.92
C ASN A 163 -9.87 -32.86 30.76
N GLY A 164 -10.20 -33.82 29.90
CA GLY A 164 -11.55 -34.34 29.70
C GLY A 164 -11.90 -35.50 30.63
N GLU A 165 -13.07 -36.08 30.31
CA GLU A 165 -13.70 -37.30 30.84
C GLU A 165 -14.32 -37.18 32.25
N SER A 166 -15.47 -37.75 32.59
CA SER A 166 -16.55 -38.51 31.92
C SER A 166 -17.69 -38.61 32.96
N GLU A 167 -18.94 -38.73 32.51
CA GLU A 167 -20.00 -39.63 33.06
C GLU A 167 -21.40 -39.04 32.81
N ILE A 168 -22.18 -39.73 31.96
CA ILE A 168 -23.64 -39.80 32.11
C ILE A 168 -23.98 -41.29 32.10
N LYS A 169 -24.58 -41.73 33.22
CA LYS A 169 -25.18 -43.04 33.44
C LYS A 169 -26.42 -43.27 32.59
#